data_AF-A0AAD6C7W1-F1
#
_entry.id   AF-A0AAD6C7W1-F1
#
_cell.length_a   1.000
_cell.length_b   1.000
_cell.length_c   1.000
_cell.angle_alpha   90.00
_cell.angle_beta   90.00
_cell.angle_gamma   90.00
#
_symmetry.space_group_name_H-M   'P 1'
#
loop_
_entity.id
_entity.type
_entity.pdbx_description
1 polymer ?
#
loop_
_entity_poly.entity_id
_entity_poly.type
_entity_poly.pdbx_seq_one_letter_code
_entity_poly.pdbx_strand_id
1 'polypeptide(L)'
;MASTPQSVPDLARLFASRGNVHVQRYLHSQKRDDLERAISTVRTAIGLAQNDSRPVLGPMLAKFGTMWLMRYECTDRKSDLDEALRYTLWALDDVSDLDSDQAIMLATVSHILASRHERVGEGQDLEEAISRMRTAVRIQSTKGEGSLLAIMFNNLGGLLFR
;
A
#
# COMPACT_ATOMS: atom_id res chain seq x y z
N MET A 1 35.92 -11.39 -15.11
CA MET A 1 34.66 -10.71 -15.48
C MET A 1 33.70 -11.77 -16.02
N ALA A 2 32.67 -12.09 -15.27
CA ALA A 2 31.50 -12.83 -15.76
C ALA A 2 30.34 -12.45 -14.83
N SER A 3 29.57 -11.45 -15.23
CA SER A 3 28.31 -11.11 -14.57
C SER A 3 27.37 -12.28 -14.82
N THR A 4 27.07 -13.06 -13.78
CA THR A 4 26.05 -14.10 -13.82
C THR A 4 24.75 -13.48 -14.36
N PRO A 5 24.08 -14.06 -15.36
CA PRO A 5 22.79 -13.57 -15.81
C PRO A 5 21.84 -13.60 -14.60
N GLN A 6 21.52 -12.44 -14.03
CA GLN A 6 20.53 -12.35 -12.96
C GLN A 6 19.20 -12.77 -13.57
N SER A 7 18.59 -13.82 -13.00
CA SER A 7 17.27 -14.25 -13.41
C SER A 7 16.27 -13.09 -13.24
N VAL A 8 15.22 -13.05 -14.06
CA VAL A 8 14.17 -12.01 -13.96
C VAL A 8 13.55 -11.94 -12.55
N PRO A 9 13.33 -13.07 -11.82
CA PRO A 9 12.93 -13.05 -10.41
C PRO A 9 13.94 -12.37 -9.46
N ASP A 10 15.23 -12.56 -9.69
CA ASP A 10 16.28 -11.93 -8.86
C ASP A 10 16.37 -10.43 -9.13
N LEU A 11 16.15 -10.02 -10.38
CA LEU A 11 16.04 -8.60 -10.73
C LEU A 11 14.82 -7.96 -10.06
N ALA A 12 13.63 -8.56 -10.16
CA ALA A 12 12.42 -8.04 -9.52
C ALA A 12 12.60 -7.85 -8.00
N ARG A 13 13.19 -8.85 -7.31
CA ARG A 13 13.52 -8.76 -5.88
C ARG A 13 14.55 -7.67 -5.58
N LEU A 14 15.58 -7.53 -6.41
CA LEU A 14 16.59 -6.49 -6.27
C LEU A 14 15.97 -5.09 -6.40
N PHE A 15 15.13 -4.86 -7.40
CA PHE A 15 14.45 -3.57 -7.59
C PHE A 15 13.47 -3.26 -6.44
N ALA A 16 12.76 -4.27 -5.93
CA ALA A 16 11.89 -4.10 -4.76
C ALA A 16 12.68 -3.74 -3.48
N SER A 17 13.82 -4.39 -3.25
CA SER A 17 14.71 -4.07 -2.13
C SER A 17 15.26 -2.64 -2.23
N ARG A 18 15.66 -2.21 -3.44
CA ARG A 18 16.08 -0.82 -3.70
C ARG A 18 14.94 0.17 -3.48
N GLY A 19 13.72 -0.16 -3.89
CA GLY A 19 12.52 0.61 -3.58
C GLY A 19 12.34 0.86 -2.08
N ASN A 20 12.48 -0.19 -1.26
CA ASN A 20 12.39 -0.07 0.21
C ASN A 20 13.45 0.87 0.78
N VAL A 21 14.70 0.80 0.29
CA VAL A 21 15.77 1.71 0.74
C VAL A 21 15.39 3.16 0.45
N HIS A 22 14.79 3.45 -0.71
CA HIS A 22 14.35 4.81 -1.03
C HIS A 22 13.16 5.27 -0.18
N VAL A 23 12.22 4.38 0.16
CA VAL A 23 11.13 4.70 1.12
C VAL A 23 11.69 5.03 2.51
N GLN A 24 12.62 4.23 3.02
CA GLN A 24 13.26 4.48 4.32
C GLN A 24 14.04 5.81 4.31
N ARG A 25 14.74 6.11 3.22
CA ARG A 25 15.39 7.41 3.04
C ARG A 25 14.41 8.55 2.95
N TYR A 26 13.26 8.38 2.30
CA TYR A 26 12.21 9.39 2.29
C TYR A 26 11.65 9.62 3.70
N LEU A 27 11.34 8.56 4.46
CA LEU A 27 10.87 8.70 5.85
C LEU A 27 11.86 9.47 6.72
N HIS A 28 13.16 9.33 6.46
CA HIS A 28 14.21 10.05 7.18
C HIS A 28 14.45 11.48 6.66
N SER A 29 14.38 11.70 5.35
CA SER A 29 14.79 12.97 4.73
C SER A 29 13.65 13.89 4.30
N GLN A 30 12.42 13.36 4.22
CA GLN A 30 11.23 13.99 3.63
C GLN A 30 11.45 14.60 2.24
N LYS A 31 12.46 14.12 1.50
CA LYS A 31 12.77 14.62 0.16
C LYS A 31 11.89 13.94 -0.86
N ARG A 32 11.01 14.73 -1.49
CA ARG A 32 10.13 14.29 -2.59
C ARG A 32 10.86 13.53 -3.70
N ASP A 33 12.05 13.95 -4.08
CA ASP A 33 12.85 13.29 -5.12
C ASP A 33 13.16 11.82 -4.79
N ASP A 34 13.40 11.51 -3.52
CA ASP A 34 13.68 10.14 -3.10
C ASP A 34 12.41 9.28 -3.19
N LEU A 35 11.22 9.84 -2.92
CA LEU A 35 9.94 9.16 -3.10
C LEU A 35 9.62 8.93 -4.59
N GLU A 36 9.85 9.91 -5.46
CA GLU A 36 9.62 9.77 -6.90
C GLU A 36 10.55 8.71 -7.52
N ARG A 37 11.82 8.66 -7.11
CA ARG A 37 12.75 7.58 -7.52
C ARG A 37 12.30 6.22 -7.00
N ALA A 38 11.80 6.15 -5.77
CA ALA A 38 11.28 4.92 -5.19
C ALA A 38 10.11 4.39 -6.03
N ILE A 39 9.15 5.27 -6.36
CA ILE A 39 7.97 4.94 -7.18
C ILE A 39 8.40 4.43 -8.56
N SER A 40 9.31 5.13 -9.23
CA SER A 40 9.81 4.71 -10.55
C SER A 40 10.48 3.33 -10.48
N THR A 41 11.29 3.09 -9.44
CA THR A 41 12.04 1.83 -9.27
C THR A 41 11.10 0.65 -9.04
N VAL A 42 10.11 0.81 -8.17
CA VAL A 42 9.12 -0.24 -7.86
C VAL A 42 8.19 -0.50 -9.05
N ARG A 43 7.81 0.54 -9.81
CA ARG A 43 7.03 0.37 -11.04
C ARG A 43 7.73 -0.53 -12.06
N THR A 44 9.04 -0.33 -12.27
CA THR A 44 9.85 -1.21 -13.13
C THR A 44 9.89 -2.63 -12.59
N ALA A 45 10.07 -2.80 -11.27
CA ALA A 45 10.06 -4.11 -10.63
C ALA A 45 8.75 -4.88 -10.89
N ILE A 46 7.61 -4.20 -10.74
CA ILE A 46 6.27 -4.77 -11.00
C ILE A 46 6.16 -5.21 -12.47
N GLY A 47 6.57 -4.36 -13.42
CA GLY A 47 6.51 -4.70 -14.85
C GLY A 47 7.37 -5.92 -15.22
N LEU A 48 8.50 -6.12 -14.53
CA LEU A 48 9.34 -7.31 -14.71
C LEU A 48 8.71 -8.55 -14.06
N ALA A 49 8.08 -8.38 -12.90
CA ALA A 49 7.46 -9.46 -12.13
C ALA A 49 6.15 -9.98 -12.74
N GLN A 50 5.42 -9.15 -13.51
CA GLN A 50 4.17 -9.57 -14.17
C GLN A 50 4.32 -10.78 -15.11
N ASN A 51 5.53 -11.04 -15.60
CA ASN A 51 5.83 -12.14 -16.51
C ASN A 51 6.33 -13.42 -15.81
N ASP A 52 6.48 -13.41 -14.49
CA ASP A 52 7.01 -14.54 -13.74
C ASP A 52 6.18 -14.79 -12.46
N SER A 53 6.42 -15.94 -11.83
CA SER A 53 5.63 -16.54 -10.76
C SER A 53 5.09 -15.53 -9.72
N ARG A 54 3.78 -15.63 -9.45
CA ARG A 54 2.98 -14.74 -8.59
C ARG A 54 3.44 -14.50 -7.14
N PRO A 55 4.18 -15.35 -6.40
CA PRO A 55 4.32 -15.17 -4.94
C PRO A 55 5.10 -13.93 -4.46
N VAL A 56 5.66 -13.09 -5.35
CA VAL A 56 6.37 -11.85 -4.98
C VAL A 56 5.54 -10.59 -5.31
N LEU A 57 4.45 -10.72 -6.07
CA LEU A 57 3.75 -9.58 -6.64
C LEU A 57 2.86 -8.86 -5.60
N GLY A 58 2.01 -9.58 -4.87
CA GLY A 58 1.13 -9.00 -3.83
C GLY A 58 1.83 -8.07 -2.83
N PRO A 59 2.87 -8.52 -2.10
CA PRO A 59 3.58 -7.66 -1.15
C PRO A 59 4.26 -6.44 -1.81
N MET A 60 4.67 -6.56 -3.07
CA MET A 60 5.25 -5.45 -3.83
C MET A 60 4.19 -4.42 -4.21
N LEU A 61 3.01 -4.88 -4.66
CA LEU A 61 1.86 -4.05 -4.98
C LEU A 61 1.36 -3.28 -3.75
N ALA A 62 1.26 -3.96 -2.60
CA ALA A 62 0.82 -3.34 -1.35
C ALA A 62 1.70 -2.16 -0.97
N LYS A 63 3.03 -2.38 -0.98
CA LYS A 63 4.02 -1.33 -0.74
C LYS A 63 3.93 -0.21 -1.76
N PHE A 64 3.73 -0.54 -3.03
CA PHE A 64 3.61 0.47 -4.07
C PHE A 64 2.39 1.37 -3.84
N GLY A 65 1.24 0.81 -3.45
CA GLY A 65 0.06 1.58 -3.05
C GLY A 65 0.34 2.55 -1.89
N THR A 66 1.06 2.10 -0.85
CA THR A 66 1.48 2.99 0.26
C THR A 66 2.36 4.14 -0.21
N MET A 67 3.27 3.91 -1.17
CA MET A 67 4.14 4.96 -1.70
C MET A 67 3.35 6.04 -2.47
N TRP A 68 2.29 5.64 -3.17
CA TRP A 68 1.37 6.58 -3.80
C TRP A 68 0.57 7.39 -2.77
N LEU A 69 0.12 6.76 -1.68
CA LEU A 69 -0.53 7.47 -0.58
C LEU A 69 0.41 8.50 0.07
N MET A 70 1.66 8.12 0.35
CA MET A 70 2.68 9.05 0.86
C MET A 70 2.95 10.21 -0.11
N ARG A 71 2.86 9.94 -1.41
CA ARG A 71 3.01 10.99 -2.42
C ARG A 71 1.82 11.93 -2.39
N TYR A 72 0.60 11.41 -2.28
CA TYR A 72 -0.60 12.24 -2.09
C TYR A 72 -0.46 13.14 -0.87
N GLU A 73 0.02 12.64 0.27
CA GLU A 73 0.24 13.45 1.48
C GLU A 73 1.20 14.64 1.22
N CYS A 74 2.08 14.54 0.22
CA CYS A 74 2.98 15.62 -0.19
C CYS A 74 2.40 16.54 -1.28
N THR A 75 1.59 16.01 -2.19
CA THR A 75 1.20 16.69 -3.44
C THR A 75 -0.25 17.17 -3.44
N ASP A 76 -1.07 16.58 -2.58
CA ASP A 76 -2.51 16.77 -2.49
C ASP A 76 -3.27 16.47 -3.81
N ARG A 77 -2.70 15.60 -4.66
CA ARG A 77 -3.27 15.28 -5.98
C ARG A 77 -4.20 14.07 -5.90
N LYS A 78 -5.46 14.24 -6.32
CA LYS A 78 -6.44 13.13 -6.45
C LYS A 78 -5.89 11.94 -7.24
N SER A 79 -5.15 12.20 -8.32
CA SER A 79 -4.54 11.15 -9.14
C SER A 79 -3.60 10.23 -8.36
N ASP A 80 -2.95 10.75 -7.30
CA ASP A 80 -2.08 9.94 -6.46
C ASP A 80 -2.90 9.01 -5.54
N LEU A 81 -4.09 9.42 -5.10
CA LEU A 81 -5.06 8.55 -4.40
C LEU A 81 -5.65 7.48 -5.32
N ASP A 82 -5.95 7.83 -6.59
CA ASP A 82 -6.45 6.88 -7.59
C ASP A 82 -5.42 5.75 -7.80
N GLU A 83 -4.14 6.11 -7.95
CA GLU A 83 -3.04 5.14 -8.10
C GLU A 83 -2.81 4.32 -6.82
N ALA A 84 -2.87 4.95 -5.65
CA ALA A 84 -2.78 4.24 -4.37
C ALA A 84 -3.87 3.17 -4.24
N LEU A 85 -5.12 3.55 -4.52
CA LEU A 85 -6.27 2.64 -4.46
C LEU A 85 -6.10 1.48 -5.44
N ARG A 86 -5.73 1.78 -6.69
CA ARG A 86 -5.53 0.79 -7.75
C ARG A 86 -4.53 -0.29 -7.34
N TYR A 87 -3.36 0.10 -6.81
CA TYR A 87 -2.32 -0.85 -6.46
C TYR A 87 -2.59 -1.61 -5.16
N THR A 88 -3.21 -0.96 -4.16
CA THR A 88 -3.58 -1.66 -2.91
C THR A 88 -4.73 -2.65 -3.13
N LEU A 89 -5.71 -2.34 -3.97
CA LEU A 89 -6.76 -3.30 -4.34
C LEU A 89 -6.19 -4.49 -5.12
N TRP A 90 -5.30 -4.22 -6.08
CA TRP A 90 -4.65 -5.31 -6.81
C TRP A 90 -3.80 -6.20 -5.89
N ALA A 91 -3.14 -5.63 -4.88
CA ALA A 91 -2.44 -6.42 -3.87
C ALA A 91 -3.40 -7.31 -3.06
N LEU A 92 -4.57 -6.79 -2.69
CA LEU A 92 -5.60 -7.55 -1.96
C LEU A 92 -6.15 -8.72 -2.79
N ASP A 93 -6.34 -8.54 -4.10
CA ASP A 93 -6.82 -9.59 -4.99
C ASP A 93 -5.80 -10.74 -5.18
N ASP A 94 -4.51 -10.46 -4.95
CA ASP A 94 -3.43 -11.46 -5.07
C ASP A 94 -3.21 -12.26 -3.78
N VAL A 95 -3.72 -11.79 -2.64
CA VAL A 95 -3.60 -12.49 -1.35
C VAL A 95 -4.78 -13.46 -1.16
N SER A 96 -4.46 -14.75 -1.01
CA SER A 96 -5.46 -15.81 -0.85
C SER A 96 -5.95 -16.02 0.59
N ASP A 97 -5.21 -15.58 1.60
CA ASP A 97 -5.49 -15.88 3.01
C ASP A 97 -5.86 -14.64 3.85
N LEU A 98 -6.79 -14.85 4.79
CA LEU A 98 -7.20 -13.85 5.79
C LEU A 98 -6.14 -13.72 6.88
N ASP A 99 -5.10 -12.93 6.61
CA ASP A 99 -3.98 -12.71 7.52
C ASP A 99 -3.80 -11.24 7.95
N SER A 100 -2.73 -10.97 8.71
CA SER A 100 -2.48 -9.65 9.29
C SER A 100 -2.09 -8.65 8.19
N ASP A 101 -1.46 -9.13 7.11
CA ASP A 101 -1.07 -8.29 5.98
C ASP A 101 -2.33 -7.86 5.22
N GLN A 102 -3.31 -8.76 5.04
CA GLN A 102 -4.62 -8.39 4.48
C GLN A 102 -5.32 -7.32 5.32
N ALA A 103 -5.29 -7.44 6.65
CA ALA A 103 -5.86 -6.42 7.53
C ALA A 103 -5.18 -5.05 7.36
N ILE A 104 -3.85 -5.00 7.23
CA ILE A 104 -3.09 -3.76 6.97
C ILE A 104 -3.46 -3.16 5.60
N MET A 105 -3.58 -3.99 4.56
CA MET A 105 -3.98 -3.52 3.23
C MET A 105 -5.40 -2.95 3.24
N LEU A 106 -6.35 -3.61 3.92
CA LEU A 106 -7.72 -3.11 4.08
C LEU A 106 -7.77 -1.78 4.84
N ALA A 107 -6.97 -1.64 5.90
CA ALA A 107 -6.84 -0.38 6.62
C ALA A 107 -6.24 0.74 5.74
N THR A 108 -5.31 0.39 4.84
CA THR A 108 -4.74 1.32 3.86
C THR A 108 -5.77 1.76 2.82
N VAL A 109 -6.55 0.83 2.26
CA VAL A 109 -7.68 1.16 1.35
C VAL A 109 -8.68 2.09 2.04
N SER A 110 -9.03 1.78 3.29
CA SER A 110 -9.92 2.62 4.09
C SER A 110 -9.40 4.04 4.24
N HIS A 111 -8.12 4.23 4.54
CA HIS A 111 -7.50 5.56 4.61
C HIS A 111 -7.59 6.28 3.26
N ILE A 112 -7.21 5.62 2.16
CA ILE A 112 -7.25 6.21 0.81
C ILE A 112 -8.67 6.72 0.49
N LEU A 113 -9.69 5.90 0.73
CA LEU A 113 -11.09 6.25 0.49
C LEU A 113 -11.56 7.41 1.39
N ALA A 114 -11.18 7.42 2.67
CA ALA A 114 -11.49 8.53 3.57
C ALA A 114 -10.87 9.84 3.10
N SER A 115 -9.60 9.82 2.67
CA SER A 115 -8.93 11.00 2.10
C SER A 115 -9.59 11.46 0.80
N ARG A 116 -10.07 10.55 -0.05
CA ARG A 116 -10.85 10.92 -1.26
C ARG A 116 -12.17 11.58 -0.87
N HIS A 117 -12.88 11.03 0.10
CA HIS A 117 -14.13 11.59 0.61
C HIS A 117 -13.94 13.02 1.13
N GLU A 118 -12.92 13.26 1.96
CA GLU A 118 -12.61 14.60 2.50
C GLU A 118 -12.33 15.63 1.40
N ARG A 119 -11.77 15.21 0.27
CA ARG A 119 -11.37 16.12 -0.82
C ARG A 119 -12.45 16.33 -1.87
N VAL A 120 -13.23 15.30 -2.18
CA VAL A 120 -14.15 15.32 -3.33
C VAL A 120 -15.62 15.26 -2.88
N GLY A 121 -15.90 14.90 -1.63
CA GLY A 121 -17.26 14.82 -1.09
C GLY A 121 -18.07 13.63 -1.63
N GLU A 122 -17.40 12.60 -2.17
CA GLU A 122 -18.06 11.39 -2.66
C GLU A 122 -18.51 10.56 -1.43
N GLY A 123 -19.80 10.62 -1.05
CA GLY A 123 -20.33 9.96 0.15
C GLY A 123 -20.14 8.44 0.16
N GLN A 124 -20.10 7.81 -1.01
CA GLN A 124 -19.86 6.37 -1.16
C GLN A 124 -18.47 5.95 -0.69
N ASP A 125 -17.46 6.82 -0.83
CA ASP A 125 -16.09 6.52 -0.40
C ASP A 125 -15.99 6.38 1.14
N LEU A 126 -16.75 7.18 1.90
CA LEU A 126 -16.74 7.09 3.37
C LEU A 126 -17.38 5.79 3.87
N GLU A 127 -18.52 5.40 3.31
CA GLU A 127 -19.19 4.15 3.68
C GLU A 127 -18.30 2.94 3.38
N GLU A 128 -17.65 2.94 2.22
CA GLU A 128 -16.72 1.89 1.84
C GLU A 128 -15.46 1.91 2.73
N ALA A 129 -14.94 3.09 3.09
CA ALA A 129 -13.84 3.21 4.05
C ALA A 129 -14.17 2.56 5.39
N ILE A 130 -15.38 2.81 5.92
CA ILE A 130 -15.85 2.21 7.18
C ILE A 130 -15.98 0.69 7.04
N SER A 131 -16.55 0.21 5.93
CA SER A 131 -16.71 -1.22 5.64
C SER A 131 -15.36 -1.96 5.63
N ARG A 132 -14.37 -1.38 4.94
CA ARG A 132 -13.01 -1.93 4.85
C ARG A 132 -12.30 -1.95 6.20
N MET A 133 -12.38 -0.86 6.97
CA MET A 133 -11.78 -0.79 8.31
C MET A 133 -12.42 -1.79 9.28
N ARG A 134 -13.75 -1.97 9.25
CA ARG A 134 -14.43 -3.00 10.05
C ARG A 134 -13.94 -4.41 9.71
N THR A 135 -13.69 -4.69 8.44
CA THR A 135 -13.13 -5.99 8.03
C THR A 135 -11.70 -6.16 8.54
N ALA A 136 -10.86 -5.14 8.46
CA ALA A 136 -9.51 -5.16 9.03
C ALA A 136 -9.52 -5.46 10.54
N VAL A 137 -10.35 -4.73 11.30
CA VAL A 137 -10.54 -4.94 12.75
C VAL A 137 -10.98 -6.37 13.06
N ARG A 138 -11.93 -6.91 12.28
CA ARG A 138 -12.43 -8.28 12.47
C ARG A 138 -11.33 -9.32 12.26
N ILE A 139 -10.55 -9.20 11.19
CA ILE A 139 -9.41 -10.11 10.92
C ILE A 139 -8.42 -10.04 12.08
N GLN A 140 -8.02 -8.83 12.48
CA GLN A 140 -7.02 -8.64 13.53
C GLN A 140 -7.50 -9.11 14.91
N SER A 141 -8.80 -8.95 15.21
CA SER A 141 -9.40 -9.41 16.48
C SER A 141 -9.30 -10.92 16.67
N THR A 142 -9.34 -11.70 15.57
CA THR A 142 -9.20 -13.16 15.65
C THR A 142 -7.78 -13.63 15.96
N LYS A 143 -6.78 -12.75 15.81
CA LYS A 143 -5.35 -13.07 16.02
C LYS A 143 -4.80 -12.65 17.39
N GLY A 144 -5.52 -11.83 18.16
CA GLY A 144 -5.11 -11.45 19.52
C GLY A 144 -3.97 -10.42 19.63
N GLU A 145 -3.58 -9.78 18.52
CA GLU A 145 -2.52 -8.76 18.49
C GLU A 145 -3.06 -7.37 18.85
N GLY A 146 -2.82 -6.91 20.09
CA GLY A 146 -3.46 -5.72 20.66
C GLY A 146 -3.00 -4.35 20.12
N SER A 147 -1.73 -4.20 19.70
CA SER A 147 -1.18 -2.89 19.30
C SER A 147 -1.73 -2.40 17.96
N LEU A 148 -1.74 -3.27 16.94
CA LEU A 148 -2.30 -2.94 15.62
C LEU A 148 -3.82 -2.75 15.70
N LEU A 149 -4.49 -3.59 16.49
CA LEU A 149 -5.93 -3.51 16.71
C LEU A 149 -6.35 -2.16 17.33
N ALA A 150 -5.58 -1.63 18.29
CA ALA A 150 -5.86 -0.32 18.88
C ALA A 150 -5.78 0.83 17.86
N ILE A 151 -4.80 0.79 16.95
CA ILE A 151 -4.67 1.77 15.86
C ILE A 151 -5.89 1.67 14.92
N MET A 152 -6.29 0.47 14.54
CA MET A 152 -7.45 0.27 13.68
C MET A 152 -8.75 0.75 14.33
N PHE A 153 -8.92 0.56 15.64
CA PHE A 153 -10.08 1.10 16.37
C PHE A 153 -10.08 2.62 16.43
N ASN A 154 -8.93 3.26 16.62
CA ASN A 154 -8.81 4.72 16.57
C ASN A 154 -9.22 5.24 15.19
N ASN A 155 -8.65 4.65 14.13
CA ASN A 155 -8.97 5.02 12.76
C ASN A 155 -10.45 4.81 12.45
N LEU A 156 -11.05 3.70 12.88
CA LEU A 156 -12.48 3.45 12.73
C LEU A 156 -13.32 4.49 13.48
N GLY A 157 -12.95 4.85 14.70
CA GLY A 157 -13.59 5.92 15.46
C GLY A 157 -13.57 7.24 14.67
N GLY A 158 -12.41 7.64 14.17
CA GLY A 158 -12.27 8.84 13.34
C GLY A 158 -13.10 8.80 12.05
N LEU A 159 -13.34 7.64 11.46
CA LEU A 159 -14.22 7.51 10.28
C LEU A 159 -15.71 7.65 10.65
N LEU A 160 -16.12 7.18 11.82
CA LEU A 160 -17.52 7.23 12.27
C LEU A 160 -17.96 8.63 12.76
N PHE A 161 -17.02 9.52 13.03
CA PHE A 161 -17.28 10.90 13.46
C PHE A 161 -17.20 11.93 12.31
N ARG A 162 -16.87 11.49 11.08
CA ARG A 162 -16.90 12.31 9.86
C ARG A 162 -18.28 12.27 9.24
#